data_AF-A0A6A7AGS0-F1
#
_entry.id   AF-A0A6A7AGS0-F1
#
_cell.length_a   1.000
_cell.length_b   1.000
_cell.length_c   1.000
_cell.angle_alpha   90.00
_cell.angle_beta   90.00
_cell.angle_gamma   90.00
#
_symmetry.space_group_name_H-M   'P 1'
#
loop_
_entity.id
_entity.type
_entity.pdbx_description
1 polymer ?
#
loop_
_entity_poly.entity_id
_entity_poly.type
_entity_poly.pdbx_seq_one_letter_code
_entity_poly.pdbx_strand_id
1 'polypeptide(L)'
;VQYRSYQRNISIYHFRAKYLSVAEFCSLLRRDKHGYIDCLIGTDTLAKISMPEGDKTPRHCIETAYVPNIFTQHGQRSTGSALGFRVGHKVIEWVCFDRPVDVSILNSWIATVTPDCLKVQALNVAPADDPRRLFDLVGTMPKGIQERRVRGANYEHKQWHTSLWGAKLRRMTLKL
;
A
#
# COMPACT_ATOMS: atom_id res chain seq x y z
N VAL A 1 2.85 15.30 -3.71
CA VAL A 1 2.61 16.32 -2.65
C VAL A 1 3.81 16.40 -1.70
N GLN A 2 4.26 17.60 -1.28
CA GLN A 2 5.34 17.76 -0.28
C GLN A 2 4.90 17.30 1.12
N TYR A 3 5.81 16.69 1.90
CA TYR A 3 5.48 16.11 3.21
C TYR A 3 4.83 17.11 4.18
N ARG A 4 5.34 18.34 4.25
CA ARG A 4 4.81 19.39 5.14
C ARG A 4 3.32 19.65 4.94
N SER A 5 2.84 19.54 3.70
CA SER A 5 1.45 19.78 3.30
C SER A 5 0.59 18.51 3.28
N TYR A 6 1.20 17.32 3.34
CA TYR A 6 0.49 16.06 3.40
C TYR A 6 -0.07 15.83 4.80
N GLN A 7 -1.40 15.85 4.98
CA GLN A 7 -2.08 15.80 6.29
C GLN A 7 -3.01 14.59 6.42
N ARG A 8 -2.75 13.52 5.66
CA ARG A 8 -3.59 12.32 5.65
C ARG A 8 -2.97 11.23 6.49
N ASN A 9 -3.82 10.39 7.08
CA ASN A 9 -3.36 9.18 7.75
C ASN A 9 -2.86 8.19 6.70
N ILE A 10 -1.91 7.36 7.10
CA ILE A 10 -1.46 6.19 6.33
C ILE A 10 -2.05 4.96 6.99
N SER A 11 -2.76 4.14 6.23
CA SER A 11 -3.31 2.88 6.72
C SER A 11 -2.32 1.75 6.45
N ILE A 12 -2.07 0.91 7.45
CA ILE A 12 -1.16 -0.23 7.36
C ILE A 12 -1.98 -1.51 7.27
N TYR A 13 -1.63 -2.33 6.28
CA TYR A 13 -2.28 -3.60 5.99
C TYR A 13 -1.28 -4.74 6.02
N HIS A 14 -1.77 -5.93 6.35
CA HIS A 14 -1.12 -7.18 5.97
C HIS A 14 -1.73 -7.68 4.67
N PHE A 15 -0.93 -7.69 3.61
CA PHE A 15 -1.29 -8.29 2.34
C PHE A 15 -0.98 -9.78 2.35
N ARG A 16 -1.97 -10.64 2.13
CA ARG A 16 -1.84 -12.11 2.23
C ARG A 16 -1.15 -12.71 0.99
N ALA A 17 0.16 -12.54 0.93
CA ALA A 17 1.01 -13.02 -0.17
C ALA A 17 1.02 -14.54 -0.34
N LYS A 18 0.54 -15.33 0.63
CA LYS A 18 0.28 -16.77 0.45
C LYS A 18 -0.75 -17.08 -0.64
N TYR A 19 -1.67 -16.16 -0.89
CA TYR A 19 -2.70 -16.33 -1.90
C TYR A 19 -2.24 -15.70 -3.20
N LEU A 20 -1.83 -14.43 -3.18
CA LEU A 20 -1.53 -13.69 -4.39
C LEU A 20 -0.20 -12.96 -4.23
N SER A 21 0.76 -13.19 -5.12
CA SER A 21 2.00 -12.40 -5.11
C SER A 21 1.72 -10.95 -5.51
N VAL A 22 2.63 -10.03 -5.17
CA VAL A 22 2.51 -8.62 -5.59
C VAL A 22 2.51 -8.49 -7.12
N ALA A 23 3.29 -9.33 -7.81
CA ALA A 23 3.33 -9.35 -9.27
C ALA A 23 1.99 -9.78 -9.90
N GLU A 24 1.38 -10.85 -9.37
CA GLU A 24 0.05 -11.30 -9.81
C GLU A 24 -1.04 -10.30 -9.43
N PHE A 25 -0.94 -9.67 -8.26
CA PHE A 25 -1.83 -8.57 -7.88
C PHE A 25 -1.79 -7.46 -8.92
N CYS A 26 -0.58 -6.99 -9.28
CA CYS A 26 -0.41 -5.96 -10.29
C CYS A 26 -0.94 -6.37 -11.66
N SER A 27 -0.83 -7.64 -12.07
CA SER A 27 -1.35 -8.09 -13.37
C SER A 27 -2.88 -8.12 -13.46
N LEU A 28 -3.58 -8.18 -12.32
CA LEU A 28 -5.04 -8.07 -12.24
C LEU A 28 -5.54 -6.62 -12.28
N LEU A 29 -4.65 -5.64 -12.07
CA LEU A 29 -5.01 -4.23 -12.00
C LEU A 29 -5.21 -3.64 -13.39
N ARG A 30 -6.41 -3.12 -13.60
CA ARG A 30 -6.76 -2.29 -14.76
C ARG A 30 -6.94 -0.82 -14.41
N ARG A 31 -6.54 0.06 -15.33
CA ARG A 31 -6.70 1.51 -15.21
C ARG A 31 -8.16 1.96 -15.15
N ASP A 32 -9.02 1.39 -15.98
CA ASP A 32 -10.44 1.77 -16.05
C ASP A 32 -11.24 1.34 -14.80
N LYS A 33 -10.91 0.18 -14.22
CA LYS A 33 -11.59 -0.35 -13.05
C LYS A 33 -11.02 0.14 -11.72
N HIS A 34 -9.70 0.23 -11.61
CA HIS A 34 -9.02 0.45 -10.33
C HIS A 34 -8.22 1.76 -10.30
N GLY A 35 -8.09 2.45 -11.45
CA GLY A 35 -7.24 3.64 -11.55
C GLY A 35 -5.75 3.34 -11.58
N TYR A 36 -5.33 2.10 -11.80
CA TYR A 36 -3.91 1.72 -11.84
C TYR A 36 -3.15 2.48 -12.93
N ILE A 37 -1.99 3.03 -12.57
CA ILE A 37 -1.14 3.84 -13.45
C ILE A 37 0.19 3.14 -13.70
N ASP A 38 0.95 2.87 -12.65
CA ASP A 38 2.31 2.32 -12.78
C ASP A 38 2.82 1.75 -11.46
N CYS A 39 4.01 1.15 -11.51
CA CYS A 39 4.77 0.66 -10.37
C CYS A 39 6.12 1.41 -10.23
N LEU A 40 6.37 1.95 -9.04
CA LEU A 40 7.63 2.59 -8.67
C LEU A 40 8.40 1.71 -7.66
N ILE A 41 9.72 1.81 -7.68
CA ILE A 41 10.60 1.15 -6.73
C ILE A 41 11.20 2.21 -5.80
N GLY A 42 10.90 2.10 -4.51
CA GLY A 42 11.41 2.94 -3.44
C GLY A 42 12.33 2.17 -2.50
N THR A 43 13.17 2.88 -1.76
CA THR A 43 13.97 2.30 -0.68
C THR A 43 13.09 2.08 0.55
N ASP A 44 13.18 0.91 1.18
CA ASP A 44 12.62 0.67 2.51
C ASP A 44 13.50 1.36 3.57
N THR A 45 13.12 2.57 3.93
CA THR A 45 13.78 3.35 4.97
C THR A 45 13.40 2.93 6.38
N LEU A 46 12.43 2.02 6.52
CA LEU A 46 11.97 1.41 7.78
C LEU A 46 12.74 0.13 8.11
N ALA A 47 13.50 -0.44 7.17
CA ALA A 47 14.26 -1.67 7.36
C ALA A 47 15.27 -1.65 8.52
N LYS A 48 15.59 -0.47 9.05
CA LYS A 48 16.51 -0.28 10.19
C LYS A 48 15.79 -0.14 11.54
N ILE A 49 14.47 -0.04 11.56
CA ILE A 49 13.69 0.10 12.78
C ILE A 49 13.46 -1.29 13.36
N SER A 50 13.86 -1.50 14.61
CA SER A 50 13.50 -2.72 15.34
C SER A 50 12.01 -2.67 15.64
N MET A 51 11.25 -3.67 15.16
CA MET A 51 9.83 -3.75 15.47
C MET A 51 9.64 -4.28 16.89
N PRO A 52 8.72 -3.71 17.67
CA PRO A 52 8.34 -4.26 18.97
C PRO A 52 7.94 -5.74 18.86
N GLU A 53 8.14 -6.47 19.94
CA GLU A 53 7.67 -7.85 20.01
C GLU A 53 6.14 -7.88 19.98
N GLY A 54 5.57 -8.61 19.02
CA GLY A 54 4.13 -8.62 18.75
C GLY A 54 3.72 -7.90 17.46
N ASP A 55 4.49 -6.91 17.00
CA ASP A 55 4.21 -6.14 15.76
C ASP A 55 4.86 -6.76 14.52
N LYS A 56 5.21 -8.05 14.59
CA LYS A 56 5.84 -8.76 13.47
C LYS A 56 4.79 -9.08 12.42
N THR A 57 5.05 -8.68 11.18
CA THR A 57 4.28 -9.12 10.02
C THR A 57 4.20 -10.66 10.02
N PRO A 58 2.98 -11.25 9.98
CA PRO A 58 2.81 -12.70 9.98
C PRO A 58 3.52 -13.37 8.80
N ARG A 59 3.86 -14.65 8.97
CA ARG A 59 4.45 -15.44 7.89
C ARG A 59 3.52 -15.45 6.67
N HIS A 60 4.10 -15.26 5.49
CA HIS A 60 3.38 -15.16 4.22
C HIS A 60 2.44 -13.95 4.07
N CYS A 61 2.58 -12.95 4.94
CA CYS A 61 2.03 -11.62 4.73
C CYS A 61 3.13 -10.63 4.34
N ILE A 62 2.74 -9.60 3.60
CA ILE A 62 3.59 -8.45 3.27
C ILE A 62 2.97 -7.22 3.92
N GLU A 63 3.76 -6.49 4.71
CA GLU A 63 3.33 -5.20 5.22
C GLU A 63 3.15 -4.21 4.07
N THR A 64 1.97 -3.60 4.02
CA THR A 64 1.54 -2.73 2.93
C THR A 64 0.99 -1.43 3.47
N ALA A 65 1.51 -0.30 3.00
CA ALA A 65 1.01 1.02 3.37
C ALA A 65 0.10 1.59 2.28
N TYR A 66 -1.09 2.06 2.65
CA TYR A 66 -1.96 2.87 1.80
C TYR A 66 -1.75 4.35 2.06
N VAL A 67 -1.36 5.08 1.02
CA VAL A 67 -1.05 6.51 1.05
C VAL A 67 -2.07 7.25 0.17
N PRO A 68 -3.19 7.73 0.74
CA PRO A 68 -4.25 8.38 -0.03
C PRO A 68 -3.88 9.80 -0.46
N ASN A 69 -4.41 10.28 -1.58
CA ASN A 69 -4.31 11.68 -2.00
C ASN A 69 -2.87 12.21 -2.06
N ILE A 70 -1.92 11.39 -2.54
CA ILE A 70 -0.49 11.72 -2.63
C ILE A 70 -0.09 12.30 -3.98
N PHE A 71 -0.83 11.97 -5.05
CA PHE A 71 -0.60 12.45 -6.41
C PHE A 71 -1.60 13.55 -6.79
N THR A 72 -1.06 14.68 -7.24
CA THR A 72 -1.84 15.84 -7.65
C THR A 72 -1.96 15.85 -9.17
N GLN A 73 -3.18 15.93 -9.68
CA GLN A 73 -3.43 16.19 -11.10
C GLN A 73 -3.46 17.71 -11.31
N HIS A 74 -2.83 18.22 -12.37
CA HIS A 74 -2.63 19.66 -12.62
C HIS A 74 -3.83 20.54 -12.25
N GLY A 75 -3.65 21.43 -11.27
CA GLY A 75 -4.67 22.40 -10.82
C GLY A 75 -5.83 21.83 -9.99
N GLN A 76 -5.91 20.52 -9.78
CA GLN A 76 -6.98 19.86 -9.02
C GLN A 76 -6.52 19.41 -7.63
N ARG A 77 -7.50 19.18 -6.74
CA ARG A 77 -7.23 18.54 -5.44
C ARG A 77 -6.61 17.16 -5.68
N SER A 78 -5.61 16.81 -4.88
CA SER A 78 -4.93 15.52 -4.93
C SER A 78 -5.92 14.37 -4.68
N THR A 79 -6.15 13.50 -5.66
CA THR A 79 -7.03 12.31 -5.57
C THR A 79 -6.27 11.00 -5.74
N GLY A 80 -5.09 11.03 -6.37
CA GLY A 80 -4.33 9.82 -6.62
C GLY A 80 -3.74 9.22 -5.35
N SER A 81 -3.62 7.91 -5.31
CA SER A 81 -3.20 7.16 -4.13
C SER A 81 -2.11 6.15 -4.47
N ALA A 82 -1.46 5.59 -3.46
CA ALA A 82 -0.43 4.56 -3.65
C ALA A 82 -0.54 3.44 -2.61
N LEU A 83 -0.16 2.23 -3.01
CA LEU A 83 0.08 1.09 -2.12
C LEU A 83 1.57 0.75 -2.12
N GLY A 84 2.22 0.80 -0.96
CA GLY A 84 3.63 0.46 -0.80
C GLY A 84 3.81 -0.89 -0.15
N PHE A 85 4.27 -1.89 -0.90
CA PHE A 85 4.51 -3.26 -0.43
C PHE A 85 5.98 -3.42 -0.01
N ARG A 86 6.24 -3.82 1.24
CA ARG A 86 7.60 -4.14 1.72
C ARG A 86 8.03 -5.53 1.26
N VAL A 87 8.55 -5.62 0.04
CA VAL A 87 8.90 -6.89 -0.64
C VAL A 87 10.26 -7.47 -0.21
N GLY A 88 10.87 -6.94 0.85
CA GLY A 88 12.17 -7.39 1.37
C GLY A 88 13.37 -6.68 0.72
N HIS A 89 14.59 -7.10 1.08
CA HIS A 89 15.85 -6.56 0.55
C HIS A 89 15.97 -5.03 0.54
N LYS A 90 15.36 -4.37 1.53
CA LYS A 90 15.30 -2.91 1.66
C LYS A 90 14.56 -2.21 0.50
N VAL A 91 13.57 -2.88 -0.10
CA VAL A 91 12.77 -2.37 -1.22
C VAL A 91 11.29 -2.25 -0.84
N ILE A 92 10.68 -1.15 -1.26
CA ILE A 92 9.23 -0.98 -1.31
C ILE A 92 8.79 -0.90 -2.77
N GLU A 93 7.86 -1.78 -3.15
CA GLU A 93 7.18 -1.71 -4.44
C GLU A 93 5.92 -0.85 -4.31
N TRP A 94 5.88 0.26 -5.02
CA TRP A 94 4.82 1.27 -4.96
C TRP A 94 3.88 1.16 -6.15
N VAL A 95 2.69 0.63 -5.92
CA VAL A 95 1.62 0.55 -6.91
C VAL A 95 0.81 1.85 -6.88
N CYS A 96 0.79 2.58 -7.99
CA CYS A 96 0.26 3.94 -8.05
C CYS A 96 -1.10 3.99 -8.77
N PHE A 97 -2.00 4.82 -8.25
CA PHE A 97 -3.37 4.96 -8.73
C PHE A 97 -3.76 6.43 -8.94
N ASP A 98 -4.60 6.73 -9.93
CA ASP A 98 -5.16 8.07 -10.17
C ASP A 98 -6.33 8.44 -9.25
N ARG A 99 -6.80 7.49 -8.43
CA ARG A 99 -7.94 7.63 -7.52
C ARG A 99 -7.72 6.85 -6.21
N PRO A 100 -8.59 7.04 -5.19
CA PRO A 100 -8.62 6.20 -4.00
C PRO A 100 -9.00 4.75 -4.31
N VAL A 101 -8.44 3.79 -3.57
CA VAL A 101 -8.66 2.33 -3.78
C VAL A 101 -9.21 1.58 -2.57
N ASP A 102 -9.66 2.32 -1.55
CA ASP A 102 -10.20 1.76 -0.31
C ASP A 102 -11.41 0.87 -0.57
N VAL A 103 -12.40 1.34 -1.34
CA VAL A 103 -13.59 0.55 -1.69
C VAL A 103 -13.28 -0.50 -2.76
N SER A 104 -12.59 -0.10 -3.83
CA SER A 104 -12.42 -0.95 -5.04
C SER A 104 -11.37 -2.04 -4.93
N ILE A 105 -10.48 -1.98 -3.93
CA ILE A 105 -9.43 -2.98 -3.69
C ILE A 105 -9.39 -3.39 -2.22
N LEU A 106 -9.08 -2.46 -1.32
CA LEU A 106 -8.70 -2.79 0.06
C LEU A 106 -9.85 -3.45 0.85
N ASN A 107 -11.10 -3.07 0.57
CA ASN A 107 -12.29 -3.55 1.26
C ASN A 107 -13.09 -4.60 0.46
N SER A 108 -12.67 -4.95 -0.75
CA SER A 108 -13.47 -5.78 -1.67
C SER A 108 -12.78 -7.05 -2.13
N TRP A 109 -11.45 -7.09 -2.22
CA TRP A 109 -10.77 -8.22 -2.81
C TRP A 109 -10.62 -9.40 -1.85
N ILE A 110 -11.13 -10.55 -2.28
CA ILE A 110 -11.02 -11.82 -1.56
C ILE A 110 -10.33 -12.88 -2.44
N ALA A 111 -9.67 -13.83 -1.79
CA ALA A 111 -9.10 -15.01 -2.39
C ALA A 111 -9.82 -16.27 -1.91
N THR A 112 -10.37 -17.03 -2.85
CA THR A 112 -10.98 -18.34 -2.59
C THR A 112 -10.06 -19.42 -3.13
N VAL A 113 -9.66 -20.35 -2.26
CA VAL A 113 -8.87 -21.52 -2.65
C VAL A 113 -9.84 -22.69 -2.81
N THR A 114 -9.88 -23.28 -4.00
CA THR A 114 -10.52 -24.57 -4.27
C THR A 114 -9.44 -25.63 -4.49
N PRO A 115 -9.76 -26.93 -4.44
CA PRO A 115 -8.79 -27.99 -4.74
C PRO A 115 -8.06 -27.79 -6.08
N ASP A 116 -8.78 -27.24 -7.06
CA ASP A 116 -8.30 -27.11 -8.44
C ASP A 116 -7.69 -25.75 -8.77
N CYS A 117 -7.96 -24.69 -8.00
CA CYS A 117 -7.48 -23.35 -8.33
C CYS A 117 -7.58 -22.34 -7.18
N LEU A 118 -6.78 -21.27 -7.29
CA LEU A 118 -6.99 -20.03 -6.57
C LEU A 118 -7.82 -19.07 -7.44
N LYS A 119 -8.91 -18.52 -6.88
CA LYS A 119 -9.71 -17.47 -7.51
C LYS A 119 -9.66 -16.18 -6.69
N VAL A 120 -9.29 -15.08 -7.33
CA VAL A 120 -9.36 -13.73 -6.75
C VAL A 120 -10.52 -12.99 -7.38
N GLN A 121 -11.38 -12.41 -6.54
CA GLN A 121 -12.53 -11.63 -6.99
C GLN A 121 -12.81 -10.44 -6.07
N ALA A 122 -13.41 -9.40 -6.63
CA ALA A 122 -13.92 -8.27 -5.87
C ALA A 122 -15.38 -8.52 -5.47
N LEU A 123 -15.69 -8.38 -4.18
CA LEU A 123 -17.06 -8.25 -3.67
C LEU A 123 -17.44 -6.77 -3.57
N ASN A 124 -18.74 -6.44 -3.48
CA ASN A 124 -19.16 -5.05 -3.29
C ASN A 124 -18.57 -4.45 -2.01
N VAL A 125 -18.64 -5.19 -0.90
CA VAL A 125 -17.91 -4.96 0.35
C VAL A 125 -17.73 -6.33 1.02
N ALA A 126 -16.49 -6.73 1.33
CA ALA A 126 -16.25 -7.93 2.12
C ALA A 126 -16.40 -7.61 3.62
N PRO A 127 -16.97 -8.51 4.44
CA PRO A 127 -16.98 -8.35 5.90
C PRO A 127 -15.57 -8.12 6.43
N ALA A 128 -15.42 -7.25 7.43
CA ALA A 128 -14.10 -6.82 7.88
C ALA A 128 -13.22 -7.98 8.37
N ASP A 129 -13.87 -8.98 8.95
CA ASP A 129 -13.35 -10.21 9.54
C ASP A 129 -13.30 -11.41 8.58
N ASP A 130 -13.62 -11.22 7.28
CA ASP A 130 -13.60 -12.32 6.32
C ASP A 130 -12.14 -12.82 6.11
N PRO A 131 -11.84 -14.10 6.46
CA PRO A 131 -10.49 -14.64 6.41
C PRO A 131 -9.93 -14.79 4.99
N ARG A 132 -10.78 -14.58 3.97
CA ARG A 132 -10.42 -14.60 2.55
C ARG A 132 -9.93 -13.26 2.05
N ARG A 133 -10.08 -12.16 2.81
CA ARG A 133 -9.60 -10.84 2.39
C ARG A 133 -8.12 -10.86 2.07
N LEU A 134 -7.76 -10.20 0.98
CA LEU A 134 -6.36 -10.04 0.62
C LEU A 134 -5.63 -9.01 1.47
N PHE A 135 -6.35 -8.04 2.04
CA PHE A 135 -5.80 -6.95 2.85
C PHE A 135 -6.47 -6.91 4.22
N ASP A 136 -5.71 -7.22 5.27
CA ASP A 136 -6.15 -7.07 6.66
C ASP A 136 -5.66 -5.72 7.17
N LEU A 137 -6.57 -4.82 7.58
CA LEU A 137 -6.18 -3.55 8.20
C LEU A 137 -5.65 -3.81 9.60
N VAL A 138 -4.40 -3.43 9.87
CA VAL A 138 -3.73 -3.67 11.16
C VAL A 138 -3.32 -2.41 11.89
N GLY A 139 -3.32 -1.26 11.21
CA GLY A 139 -2.99 0.00 11.85
C GLY A 139 -3.42 1.21 11.04
N THR A 140 -3.60 2.33 11.73
CA THR A 140 -3.75 3.65 11.11
C THR A 140 -2.79 4.60 11.77
N MET A 141 -1.96 5.24 10.95
CA MET A 141 -0.86 6.05 11.38
C MET A 141 -1.15 7.52 11.09
N PRO A 142 -1.50 8.31 12.12
CA PRO A 142 -1.63 9.74 11.94
C PRO A 142 -0.26 10.36 11.74
N LYS A 143 -0.22 11.49 11.02
CA LYS A 143 1.00 12.30 10.90
C LYS A 143 1.51 12.81 12.25
N GLY A 144 0.65 12.89 13.27
CA GLY A 144 1.00 13.28 14.64
C GLY A 144 0.98 14.79 14.91
N ILE A 145 0.33 15.61 14.07
CA ILE A 145 0.20 17.07 14.32
C ILE A 145 -1.08 17.43 15.10
N GLN A 146 -1.91 16.44 15.44
CA GLN A 146 -3.17 16.67 16.13
C GLN A 146 -3.00 16.91 17.64
N GLU A 147 -1.87 16.53 18.24
CA GLU A 147 -1.58 16.75 19.66
C GLU A 147 -0.31 17.58 19.84
N ARG A 148 -0.47 18.74 20.49
CA ARG A 148 0.49 19.85 20.61
C ARG A 148 1.69 19.57 21.55
N ARG A 149 2.05 18.31 21.77
CA ARG A 149 3.17 17.87 22.59
C ARG A 149 3.81 16.70 21.86
N VAL A 150 4.66 16.94 20.86
CA VAL A 150 6.12 16.75 20.92
C VAL A 150 6.65 17.22 19.55
N ARG A 151 7.83 17.84 19.49
CA ARG A 151 8.52 18.12 18.21
C ARG A 151 8.64 16.82 17.39
N GLY A 152 7.95 16.73 16.26
CA GLY A 152 8.23 15.74 15.22
C GLY A 152 6.99 15.05 14.69
N ALA A 153 6.75 15.15 13.39
CA ALA A 153 5.78 14.28 12.72
C ALA A 153 6.16 12.81 12.97
N ASN A 154 5.16 11.93 13.08
CA ASN A 154 5.37 10.49 13.24
C ASN A 154 6.47 10.02 12.26
N TYR A 155 7.54 9.44 12.83
CA TYR A 155 8.75 9.10 12.08
C TYR A 155 8.44 8.12 10.97
N GLU A 156 7.70 7.05 11.27
CA GLU A 156 7.31 6.04 10.31
C GLU A 156 6.44 6.63 9.19
N HIS A 157 5.50 7.51 9.55
CA HIS A 157 4.65 8.21 8.57
C HIS A 157 5.50 9.04 7.59
N LYS A 158 6.54 9.71 8.10
CA LYS A 158 7.51 10.44 7.26
C LYS A 158 8.31 9.50 6.37
N GLN A 159 8.69 8.33 6.85
CA GLN A 159 9.49 7.37 6.11
C GLN A 159 8.73 6.78 4.92
N TRP A 160 7.47 6.38 5.10
CA TRP A 160 6.61 5.95 4.00
C TRP A 160 6.50 7.02 2.90
N HIS A 161 6.23 8.28 3.29
CA HIS A 161 6.18 9.39 2.35
C HIS A 161 7.52 9.62 1.64
N THR A 162 8.63 9.59 2.38
CA THR A 162 9.98 9.81 1.86
C THR A 162 10.37 8.72 0.86
N SER A 163 10.05 7.46 1.15
CA SER A 163 10.27 6.33 0.26
C SER A 163 9.56 6.53 -1.08
N LEU A 164 8.26 6.86 -1.05
CA LEU A 164 7.48 7.12 -2.25
C LEU A 164 7.99 8.34 -3.03
N TRP A 165 8.35 9.41 -2.32
CA TRP A 165 8.88 10.63 -2.95
C TRP A 165 10.21 10.39 -3.69
N GLY A 166 11.05 9.50 -3.17
CA GLY A 166 12.32 9.10 -3.81
C GLY A 166 12.20 7.94 -4.80
N ALA A 167 10.99 7.36 -4.97
CA ALA A 167 10.80 6.17 -5.79
C ALA A 167 10.96 6.48 -7.29
N LYS A 168 11.41 5.47 -8.05
CA LYS A 168 11.65 5.59 -9.50
C LYS A 168 10.85 4.54 -10.26
N LEU A 169 10.50 4.84 -11.51
CA LEU A 169 9.86 3.86 -12.40
C LEU A 169 10.65 2.56 -12.44
N ARG A 170 9.94 1.44 -12.34
CA ARG A 170 10.53 0.11 -12.52
C ARG A 170 11.02 0.01 -13.97
N ARG A 171 12.33 0.13 -14.21
CA ARG A 171 12.91 -0.09 -15.54
C ARG A 171 12.70 -1.55 -15.91
N MET A 172 11.72 -1.84 -16.78
CA MET A 172 11.62 -3.13 -17.42
C MET A 172 12.64 -3.18 -18.55
N THR A 173 13.69 -3.98 -18.39
CA THR A 173 14.54 -4.36 -19.52
C THR A 173 13.72 -5.32 -20.37
N LEU A 174 13.06 -4.80 -21.42
CA LEU A 174 12.53 -5.65 -22.47
C LEU A 174 13.72 -6.34 -23.12
N LYS A 175 13.88 -7.64 -22.88
CA LYS A 175 14.66 -8.48 -23.78
C LYS A 175 13.81 -8.63 -25.04
N LEU A 176 14.15 -7.86 -26.08
CA LEU A 176 13.73 -8.09 -27.45
C LEU A 176 14.39 -9.35 -27.99
#